data_AF-A0A7R9LLC8-F1
#
_entry.id   AF-A0A7R9LLC8-F1
#
_cell.length_a   1.000
_cell.length_b   1.000
_cell.length_c   1.000
_cell.angle_alpha   90.00
_cell.angle_beta   90.00
_cell.angle_gamma   90.00
#
_symmetry.space_group_name_H-M   'P 1'
#
loop_
_entity.id
_entity.type
_entity.pdbx_description
1 polymer ?
#
loop_
_entity_poly.entity_id
_entity_poly.type
_entity_poly.pdbx_seq_one_letter_code
_entity_poly.pdbx_strand_id
1 'polypeptide(L)'
;ESPCIFSANEERLGIDGSRRDRILRTLVRNLFDFHQQSIFLTLINEYTDWSRAVEQPINILESMADILSDSLVVSPLIQTGDLHSGPPLTSSIAGAVDTTAGAGKTFFYIFTHQHPCVVTDI
;
A
#
# COMPACT_ATOMS: atom_id res chain seq x y z
N GLU A 1 -15.80 -13.55 -3.14
CA GLU A 1 -14.56 -13.72 -3.93
C GLU A 1 -13.88 -12.37 -4.00
N SER A 2 -12.60 -12.29 -3.62
CA SER A 2 -11.84 -11.04 -3.78
C SER A 2 -11.58 -10.85 -5.27
N PRO A 3 -11.97 -9.72 -5.88
CA PRO A 3 -11.68 -9.49 -7.29
C PRO A 3 -10.18 -9.42 -7.51
N CYS A 4 -9.63 -10.29 -8.35
CA CYS A 4 -8.24 -10.15 -8.82
C CYS A 4 -8.14 -8.82 -9.58
N ILE A 5 -7.33 -7.88 -9.07
CA ILE A 5 -7.15 -6.54 -9.65
C ILE A 5 -6.52 -6.61 -11.04
N PHE A 6 -5.65 -7.62 -11.25
CA PHE A 6 -4.99 -7.93 -12.51
C PHE A 6 -5.51 -9.25 -13.08
N SER A 7 -5.63 -9.32 -14.40
CA SER A 7 -5.92 -10.57 -15.11
C SER A 7 -4.67 -11.43 -15.27
N ALA A 8 -4.83 -12.74 -15.50
CA ALA A 8 -3.71 -13.66 -15.73
C ALA A 8 -2.80 -13.25 -16.90
N ASN A 9 -3.38 -12.61 -17.93
CA ASN A 9 -2.61 -12.09 -19.05
C ASN A 9 -1.74 -10.89 -18.64
N GLU A 10 -2.27 -10.00 -17.81
CA GLU A 10 -1.54 -8.84 -17.31
C GLU A 10 -0.42 -9.27 -16.39
N GLU A 11 -0.65 -10.25 -15.52
CA GLU A 11 0.40 -10.81 -14.66
C GLU A 11 1.58 -11.37 -15.47
N ARG A 12 1.31 -11.97 -16.64
CA ARG A 12 2.36 -12.54 -17.49
C ARG A 12 3.05 -11.54 -18.42
N LEU A 13 2.31 -10.55 -18.91
CA LEU A 13 2.77 -9.63 -19.96
C LEU A 13 3.03 -8.21 -19.45
N GLY A 14 2.59 -7.89 -18.24
CA GLY A 14 2.57 -6.55 -17.68
C GLY A 14 1.35 -5.72 -18.08
N ILE A 15 1.37 -4.46 -17.68
CA ILE A 15 0.36 -3.45 -18.03
C ILE A 15 1.03 -2.24 -18.69
N ASP A 16 0.26 -1.49 -19.46
CA ASP A 16 0.71 -0.23 -20.03
C ASP A 16 0.43 0.95 -19.08
N GLY A 17 1.07 2.08 -19.34
CA GLY A 17 0.93 3.29 -18.54
C GLY A 17 -0.50 3.84 -18.49
N SER A 18 -1.32 3.64 -19.53
CA SER A 18 -2.71 4.11 -19.51
C SER A 18 -3.58 3.26 -18.58
N ARG A 19 -3.35 1.93 -18.54
CA ARG A 19 -4.01 1.04 -17.59
C ARG A 19 -3.61 1.36 -16.15
N ARG A 20 -2.31 1.60 -15.89
CA ARG A 20 -1.82 2.09 -14.60
C ARG A 20 -2.55 3.36 -14.18
N ASP A 21 -2.52 4.39 -15.03
CA ASP A 21 -3.12 5.70 -14.74
C ASP A 21 -4.61 5.60 -14.43
N ARG A 22 -5.35 4.73 -15.12
CA ARG A 22 -6.77 4.50 -14.86
C ARG A 22 -7.01 3.93 -13.47
N ILE A 23 -6.29 2.87 -13.10
CA ILE A 23 -6.43 2.22 -11.79
C ILE A 23 -6.01 3.21 -10.69
N LEU A 24 -4.86 3.86 -10.86
CA LEU A 24 -4.30 4.75 -9.85
C LEU A 24 -5.16 6.00 -9.65
N ARG A 25 -5.72 6.59 -10.71
CA ARG A 25 -6.69 7.70 -10.58
C ARG A 25 -7.95 7.28 -9.84
N THR A 26 -8.47 6.07 -10.08
CA THR A 26 -9.60 5.55 -9.33
C THR A 26 -9.26 5.36 -7.85
N LEU A 27 -8.08 4.82 -7.53
CA LEU A 27 -7.60 4.67 -6.16
C LEU A 27 -7.54 6.03 -5.45
N VAL A 28 -6.82 7.00 -6.02
CA VAL A 28 -6.62 8.32 -5.42
C VAL A 28 -7.95 9.05 -5.22
N ARG A 29 -8.86 8.98 -6.20
CA ARG A 29 -10.19 9.61 -6.09
C ARG A 29 -11.05 8.99 -4.99
N ASN A 30 -10.86 7.71 -4.69
CA ASN A 30 -11.62 7.01 -3.66
C ASN A 30 -11.04 7.23 -2.26
N LEU A 31 -9.74 7.54 -2.15
CA LEU A 31 -9.06 7.70 -0.86
C LEU A 31 -8.95 9.16 -0.39
N PHE A 32 -8.92 10.13 -1.31
CA PHE A 32 -8.63 11.53 -0.99
C PHE A 32 -9.61 12.50 -1.65
N ASP A 33 -10.03 13.52 -0.90
CA ASP A 33 -10.90 14.58 -1.42
C ASP A 33 -10.13 15.78 -2.02
N PHE A 34 -8.94 16.06 -1.51
CA PHE A 34 -8.16 17.26 -1.86
C PHE A 34 -6.83 16.91 -2.54
N HIS A 35 -6.33 17.82 -3.40
CA HIS A 35 -5.02 17.75 -4.06
C HIS A 35 -4.73 16.42 -4.81
N GLN A 36 -5.78 15.73 -5.28
CA GLN A 36 -5.70 14.42 -5.95
C GLN A 36 -4.66 14.40 -7.08
N GLN A 37 -4.57 15.46 -7.88
CA GLN A 37 -3.59 15.55 -8.97
C GLN A 37 -2.14 15.59 -8.46
N SER A 38 -1.86 16.32 -7.38
CA SER A 38 -0.52 16.36 -6.78
C SER A 38 -0.16 15.01 -6.18
N ILE A 39 -1.08 14.41 -5.42
CA ILE A 39 -0.88 13.08 -4.82
C ILE A 39 -0.59 12.04 -5.90
N PHE A 40 -1.39 12.04 -6.98
CA PHE A 40 -1.19 11.15 -8.12
C PHE A 40 0.22 11.29 -8.74
N LEU A 41 0.68 12.52 -8.97
CA LEU A 41 2.01 12.76 -9.54
C LEU A 41 3.13 12.36 -8.58
N THR A 42 2.95 12.59 -7.28
CA THR A 42 3.90 12.16 -6.25
C THR A 42 4.01 10.64 -6.21
N LEU A 43 2.89 9.90 -6.26
CA LEU A 43 2.90 8.44 -6.27
C LEU A 43 3.62 7.87 -7.49
N ILE A 44 3.37 8.42 -8.69
CA ILE A 44 4.09 7.97 -9.88
C ILE A 44 5.59 8.24 -9.73
N ASN A 45 5.96 9.44 -9.29
CA ASN A 45 7.36 9.81 -9.15
C ASN A 45 8.13 8.93 -8.15
N GLU A 46 7.48 8.57 -7.04
CA GLU A 46 8.09 7.77 -5.97
C GLU A 46 8.34 6.32 -6.42
N TYR A 47 7.41 5.73 -7.18
CA TYR A 47 7.49 4.32 -7.61
C TYR A 47 8.09 4.14 -9.01
N THR A 48 8.56 5.22 -9.65
CA THR A 48 9.32 5.12 -10.90
C THR A 48 10.76 4.71 -10.58
N ASP A 49 11.20 3.61 -11.19
CA ASP A 49 12.60 3.18 -11.13
C ASP A 49 13.47 4.04 -12.07
N TRP A 50 14.06 5.09 -11.51
CA TRP A 50 14.95 6.00 -12.22
C TRP A 50 16.27 5.36 -12.69
N SER A 51 16.58 4.12 -12.29
CA SER A 51 17.78 3.42 -12.76
C SER A 51 17.63 2.86 -14.17
N ARG A 52 16.39 2.76 -14.68
CA ARG A 52 16.07 2.21 -16.01
C ARG A 52 15.61 3.31 -16.95
N ALA A 53 16.19 3.36 -18.15
CA ALA A 53 15.84 4.38 -19.16
C ALA A 53 14.52 4.09 -19.89
N VAL A 54 14.07 2.83 -19.90
CA VAL A 54 12.83 2.40 -20.58
C VAL A 54 12.00 1.58 -19.61
N GLU A 55 10.78 2.05 -19.33
CA GLU A 55 9.81 1.28 -18.56
C GLU A 55 9.25 0.13 -19.41
N GLN A 56 9.48 -1.10 -18.96
CA GLN A 56 8.86 -2.29 -19.54
C GLN A 56 7.50 -2.53 -18.88
N PRO A 57 6.50 -3.09 -19.60
CA PRO A 57 5.16 -3.28 -19.07
C PRO A 57 5.09 -4.07 -17.75
N ILE A 58 6.01 -5.04 -17.58
CA ILE A 58 6.09 -5.83 -16.34
C ILE A 58 6.52 -4.98 -15.15
N ASN A 59 7.49 -4.06 -15.34
CA ASN A 59 7.93 -3.16 -14.28
C ASN A 59 6.80 -2.20 -13.89
N ILE A 60 5.98 -1.75 -14.85
CA ILE A 60 4.80 -0.91 -14.57
C ILE A 60 3.78 -1.68 -13.73
N LEU A 61 3.59 -2.97 -14.00
CA LEU A 61 2.73 -3.83 -13.19
C LEU A 61 3.28 -3.98 -11.77
N GLU A 62 4.57 -4.28 -11.63
CA GLU A 62 5.24 -4.42 -10.33
C GLU A 62 5.13 -3.13 -9.51
N SER A 63 5.49 -1.97 -10.08
CA SER A 63 5.31 -0.66 -9.42
C SER A 63 3.86 -0.41 -9.03
N MET A 64 2.88 -0.79 -9.86
CA MET A 64 1.46 -0.63 -9.52
C MET A 64 1.03 -1.56 -8.38
N ALA A 65 1.54 -2.79 -8.34
CA ALA A 65 1.29 -3.73 -7.26
C ALA A 65 1.85 -3.21 -5.94
N ASP A 66 3.06 -2.64 -5.96
CA ASP A 66 3.68 -2.02 -4.80
C ASP A 66 2.84 -0.84 -4.28
N ILE A 67 2.46 0.11 -5.16
CA ILE A 67 1.60 1.25 -4.78
C ILE A 67 0.30 0.78 -4.11
N LEU A 68 -0.37 -0.24 -4.69
CA LEU A 68 -1.63 -0.75 -4.16
C LEU A 68 -1.43 -1.43 -2.80
N SER A 69 -0.37 -2.23 -2.66
CA SER A 69 -0.07 -2.94 -1.42
C SER A 69 0.22 -1.96 -0.28
N ASP A 70 1.00 -0.91 -0.56
CA ASP A 70 1.37 0.10 0.42
C ASP A 70 0.17 0.97 0.79
N SER A 71 -0.61 1.38 -0.19
CA SER A 71 -1.76 2.28 0.02
C SER A 71 -2.92 1.59 0.75
N LEU A 72 -3.22 0.34 0.42
CA LEU A 72 -4.42 -0.35 0.92
C LEU A 72 -4.15 -1.26 2.11
N VAL A 73 -2.92 -1.72 2.31
CA VAL A 73 -2.59 -2.70 3.35
C VAL A 73 -1.56 -2.14 4.32
N VAL A 74 -0.36 -1.77 3.85
CA VAL A 74 0.76 -1.42 4.74
C VAL A 74 0.50 -0.12 5.49
N SER A 75 0.06 0.94 4.81
CA SER A 75 -0.16 2.26 5.42
C SER A 75 -1.25 2.23 6.51
N PRO A 76 -2.47 1.69 6.26
CA PRO A 76 -3.47 1.56 7.32
C PRO A 76 -3.04 0.63 8.46
N LEU A 77 -2.25 -0.42 8.18
CA LEU A 77 -1.71 -1.32 9.20
C LEU A 77 -0.73 -0.61 10.13
N ILE A 78 0.19 0.19 9.58
CA ILE A 78 1.13 1.00 10.36
C ILE A 78 0.34 2.00 11.21
N GLN A 79 -0.62 2.72 10.62
CA GLN A 79 -1.46 3.67 11.35
C GLN A 79 -2.21 3.00 12.52
N THR A 80 -2.72 1.78 12.30
CA THR A 80 -3.40 1.00 13.35
C THR A 80 -2.42 0.60 14.45
N GLY A 81 -1.21 0.18 14.08
CA GLY A 81 -0.16 -0.17 15.05
C GLY A 81 0.30 1.04 15.88
N ASP A 82 0.38 2.22 15.26
CA ASP A 82 0.69 3.48 15.94
C ASP A 82 -0.41 3.83 16.95
N LEU A 83 -1.69 3.74 16.55
CA LEU A 83 -2.83 3.97 17.44
C LEU A 83 -2.89 2.97 18.60
N HIS A 84 -2.56 1.70 18.35
CA HIS A 84 -2.53 0.66 19.38
C HIS A 84 -1.35 0.81 20.36
N SER A 85 -0.19 1.24 19.85
CA SER A 85 1.00 1.50 20.66
C SER A 85 0.98 2.86 21.36
N GLY A 86 0.05 3.74 20.98
CA GLY A 86 -0.18 5.02 21.64
C GLY A 86 -0.69 4.85 23.07
N PRO A 87 -0.52 5.87 23.93
CA PRO A 87 -1.16 5.89 25.23
C PRO A 87 -2.69 5.80 25.05
N PRO A 88 -3.42 5.09 25.93
CA PRO A 88 -4.87 5.00 25.84
C PRO A 88 -5.47 6.41 25.80
N LEU A 89 -6.45 6.62 24.92
CA LEU A 89 -7.18 7.88 24.76
C LEU A 89 -8.08 8.14 25.99
N THR A 90 -7.49 8.28 27.18
CA THR A 90 -8.17 8.68 28.40
C THR A 90 -7.88 10.15 28.67
N SER A 91 -8.75 10.97 28.07
CA SER A 91 -9.34 12.21 28.60
C SER A 91 -8.42 13.33 29.10
N SER A 92 -8.35 14.39 28.31
CA SER A 92 -7.98 15.76 28.69
C SER A 92 -9.00 16.44 29.63
N ILE A 93 -9.51 15.73 30.65
CA ILE A 93 -10.32 16.34 31.71
C ILE A 93 -9.72 15.95 33.07
N ALA A 94 -9.20 16.99 33.72
CA ALA A 94 -8.94 17.13 35.16
C ALA A 94 -7.90 16.21 35.81
N GLY A 95 -6.73 16.80 36.06
CA GLY A 95 -5.86 16.43 37.18
C GLY A 95 -5.01 15.19 36.93
N ALA A 96 -3.70 15.38 37.07
CA ALA A 96 -2.70 14.33 37.14
C ALA A 96 -3.19 13.08 37.91
N VAL A 97 -3.58 12.05 37.18
CA VAL A 97 -3.61 10.67 37.66
C VAL A 97 -2.59 9.94 36.81
N ASP A 98 -1.57 9.42 37.49
CA ASP A 98 -0.46 8.67 36.92
C ASP A 98 -0.97 7.34 36.35
N THR A 99 -1.56 7.37 35.16
CA THR A 99 -1.87 6.16 34.40
C THR A 99 -0.63 5.76 33.61
N THR A 100 0.30 5.13 34.32
CA THR A 100 1.20 4.09 33.79
C THR A 100 0.42 2.84 33.30
N ALA A 101 -0.83 3.01 32.85
CA ALA A 101 -1.58 2.01 32.11
C ALA A 101 -0.95 1.92 30.72
N GLY A 102 0.12 1.11 30.66
CA GLY A 102 1.08 1.07 29.57
C GLY A 102 0.40 0.95 28.21
N ALA A 103 0.82 1.84 27.30
CA ALA A 103 0.71 1.65 25.87
C ALA A 103 0.85 0.16 25.49
N GLY A 104 -0.09 -0.34 24.68
CA GLY A 104 -0.07 -1.72 24.22
C GLY A 104 1.25 -2.03 23.51
N LYS A 105 1.88 -3.16 23.81
CA LYS A 105 3.06 -3.59 23.07
C LYS A 105 2.65 -4.03 21.67
N THR A 106 3.11 -3.33 20.64
CA THR A 106 2.90 -3.68 19.23
C THR A 106 4.18 -4.27 18.65
N PHE A 107 4.07 -5.38 17.93
CA PHE A 107 5.18 -6.01 17.20
C PHE A 107 4.79 -6.15 15.73
N PHE A 108 5.69 -5.77 14.83
CA PHE A 108 5.52 -5.94 13.39
C PHE A 108 6.36 -7.11 12.89
N TYR A 109 5.82 -7.86 11.93
CA TYR A 109 6.49 -8.94 11.24
C TYR A 109 6.37 -8.71 9.74
N ILE A 110 7.44 -8.97 9.00
CA ILE A 110 7.47 -8.88 7.53
C ILE A 110 7.79 -10.28 7.01
N PHE A 111 6.95 -10.77 6.11
CA PHE A 111 7.13 -12.08 5.48
C PHE A 111 7.56 -11.87 4.03
N THR A 112 8.81 -12.21 3.72
CA THR A 112 9.37 -12.07 2.37
C THR A 112 9.54 -13.40 1.64
N HIS A 113 9.26 -14.52 2.32
CA HIS A 113 9.42 -15.84 1.75
C HIS A 113 8.26 -16.16 0.80
N GLN A 114 8.53 -16.22 -0.50
CA GLN A 114 7.59 -16.70 -1.50
C GLN A 114 7.77 -18.21 -1.69
N HIS A 115 6.70 -18.98 -1.54
CA HIS A 115 6.73 -20.41 -1.86
C HIS A 115 6.93 -20.59 -3.37
N PRO A 116 7.76 -21.56 -3.81
CA PRO A 116 7.90 -21.88 -5.22
C PRO A 116 6.52 -22.22 -5.79
N CYS A 117 6.08 -21.47 -6.79
CA CYS A 117 4.86 -21.79 -7.52
C CYS A 117 5.12 -23.08 -8.30
N VAL A 118 4.53 -24.19 -7.85
CA VAL A 118 4.54 -25.44 -8.63
C VAL A 118 3.52 -25.24 -9.75
N VAL A 119 3.99 -24.88 -10.93
CA VAL A 119 3.18 -24.91 -12.14
C VAL A 119 2.87 -26.37 -12.41
N THR A 120 1.69 -26.84 -12.00
CA THR A 120 1.15 -28.08 -12.53
C THR A 120 0.63 -27.77 -13.92
N ASP A 121 1.39 -28.15 -14.94
CA ASP A 121 0.90 -28.19 -16.32
C ASP A 121 -0.40 -29.02 -16.35
N ILE A 122 -1.51 -28.41 -16.76
CA ILE A 122 -2.75 -29.09 -17.15
C ILE A 122 -2.96 -28.82 -18.64
#